data_AF-A0A7S3PA39-F1
#
_entry.id   AF-A0A7S3PA39-F1
#
_cell.length_a   1.000
_cell.length_b   1.000
_cell.length_c   1.000
_cell.angle_alpha   90.00
_cell.angle_beta   90.00
_cell.angle_gamma   90.00
#
_symmetry.space_group_name_H-M   'P 1'
#
loop_
_entity.id
_entity.type
_entity.pdbx_description
1 polymer ?
#
loop_
_entity_poly.entity_id
_entity_poly.type
_entity_poly.pdbx_seq_one_letter_code
_entity_poly.pdbx_strand_id
1 'polypeptide(L)'
;FLSLLTAIYCPIFAISTAYSAGVGDEVHWSSDVLSGLIVFIQSIFVVGLRLLGQRLLDPYGDDLEDLSVLHYIQEAWTSSQRMLSTELPTPLDPETEIRMAQQSKSLGLPWDATLRKRTTKANATFA
;
A
#
# COMPACT_ATOMS: atom_id res chain seq x y z
N PHE A 1 -7.75 9.24 -8.29
CA PHE A 1 -9.14 9.48 -7.86
C PHE A 1 -9.20 10.17 -6.49
N LEU A 2 -8.73 9.54 -5.42
CA LEU A 2 -8.83 10.08 -4.06
C LEU A 2 -8.14 11.45 -3.87
N SER A 3 -6.94 11.67 -4.43
CA SER A 3 -6.24 12.96 -4.27
C SER A 3 -6.97 14.13 -4.96
N LEU A 4 -7.48 13.92 -6.17
CA LEU A 4 -8.25 14.92 -6.92
C LEU A 4 -9.57 15.23 -6.20
N LEU A 5 -10.15 14.24 -5.54
CA LEU A 5 -11.40 14.38 -4.79
C LEU A 5 -11.18 15.12 -3.47
N THR A 6 -10.09 14.85 -2.74
CA THR A 6 -9.70 15.62 -1.55
C THR A 6 -9.39 17.08 -1.89
N ALA A 7 -8.73 17.33 -3.02
CA ALA A 7 -8.40 18.68 -3.48
C ALA A 7 -9.64 19.54 -3.79
N ILE A 8 -10.76 18.94 -4.21
CA ILE A 8 -12.02 19.64 -4.54
C ILE A 8 -12.98 19.68 -3.35
N TYR A 9 -13.10 18.58 -2.59
CA TYR A 9 -14.04 18.48 -1.47
C TYR A 9 -13.65 19.39 -0.31
N CYS A 10 -12.36 19.46 0.03
CA CYS A 10 -11.86 20.25 1.16
C CYS A 10 -12.17 21.77 1.04
N PRO A 11 -11.89 22.45 -0.09
CA PRO A 11 -12.24 23.88 -0.23
C PRO A 11 -13.75 24.12 -0.24
N ILE A 12 -14.55 23.25 -0.85
CA ILE A 12 -16.02 23.39 -0.86
C ILE A 12 -16.60 23.21 0.55
N PHE A 13 -16.06 22.27 1.32
CA PHE A 13 -16.42 22.09 2.72
C PHE A 13 -16.03 23.29 3.60
N ALA A 14 -14.85 23.87 3.36
CA ALA A 14 -14.41 25.08 4.05
C ALA A 14 -15.32 26.27 3.74
N ILE A 15 -15.75 26.44 2.48
CA ILE A 15 -16.70 27.48 2.07
C ILE A 15 -18.06 27.25 2.74
N SER A 16 -18.57 26.02 2.75
CA SER A 16 -19.81 25.66 3.44
C SER A 16 -19.77 25.99 4.93
N THR A 17 -18.67 25.65 5.59
CA THR A 17 -18.47 25.92 7.02
C THR A 17 -18.40 27.44 7.29
N ALA A 18 -17.75 28.19 6.41
CA ALA A 18 -17.68 29.64 6.50
C ALA A 18 -19.05 30.31 6.31
N TYR A 19 -19.88 29.81 5.38
CA TYR A 19 -21.25 30.29 5.18
C TYR A 19 -22.14 29.97 6.39
N SER A 20 -22.05 28.76 6.95
CA SER A 20 -22.79 28.35 8.15
C SER A 20 -22.37 29.10 9.42
N ALA A 21 -21.15 29.66 9.46
CA ALA A 21 -20.63 30.42 10.60
C ALA A 21 -21.17 31.86 10.71
N GLY A 22 -22.02 32.31 9.78
CA GLY A 22 -22.85 33.51 9.96
C GLY A 22 -22.48 34.71 9.09
N VAL A 23 -22.53 34.55 7.76
CA VAL A 23 -22.46 35.69 6.82
C VAL A 23 -23.86 36.08 6.35
N GLY A 24 -24.58 36.85 7.16
CA GLY A 24 -25.73 37.69 6.77
C GLY A 24 -27.06 37.00 6.43
N ASP A 25 -28.16 37.49 7.03
CA ASP A 25 -29.54 36.99 6.90
C ASP A 25 -30.18 37.07 5.49
N GLU A 26 -29.45 37.48 4.44
CA GLU A 26 -30.05 37.91 3.16
C GLU A 26 -29.71 37.01 1.94
N VAL A 27 -29.15 35.80 2.15
CA VAL A 27 -28.73 34.95 1.00
C VAL A 27 -29.18 33.50 1.10
N HIS A 28 -30.51 33.30 1.21
CA HIS A 28 -31.11 31.96 1.21
C HIS A 28 -30.85 31.17 -0.07
N TRP A 29 -30.87 31.83 -1.24
CA TRP A 29 -30.69 31.13 -2.53
C TRP A 29 -29.28 30.57 -2.74
N SER A 30 -28.23 31.29 -2.29
CA SER A 30 -26.85 30.80 -2.45
C SER A 30 -26.55 29.64 -1.51
N SER A 31 -27.19 29.63 -0.33
CA SER A 31 -27.12 28.53 0.62
C SER A 31 -27.72 27.25 0.05
N ASP A 32 -28.85 27.34 -0.65
CA ASP A 32 -29.50 26.20 -1.31
C ASP A 32 -28.65 25.63 -2.44
N VAL A 33 -28.06 26.50 -3.28
CA VAL A 33 -27.16 26.08 -4.36
C VAL A 33 -25.90 25.40 -3.81
N LEU A 34 -25.31 25.96 -2.75
CA LEU A 34 -24.13 25.40 -2.10
C LEU A 34 -24.44 24.04 -1.47
N SER A 35 -25.58 23.92 -0.79
CA SER A 35 -26.05 22.66 -0.20
C SER A 35 -26.31 21.60 -1.27
N GLY A 36 -26.96 21.97 -2.38
CA GLY A 36 -27.16 21.08 -3.53
C GLY A 36 -25.85 20.60 -4.15
N LEU A 37 -24.86 21.49 -4.28
CA LEU A 37 -23.52 21.15 -4.78
C LEU A 37 -22.80 20.16 -3.86
N ILE A 38 -22.91 20.34 -2.54
CA ILE A 38 -22.32 19.43 -1.55
C ILE A 38 -22.94 18.04 -1.67
N VAL A 39 -24.27 17.94 -1.71
CA VAL A 39 -24.97 16.66 -1.86
C VAL A 39 -24.62 15.99 -3.19
N PHE A 40 -24.52 16.77 -4.28
CA PHE A 40 -24.10 16.25 -5.58
C PHE A 40 -22.69 15.65 -5.52
N ILE A 41 -21.72 16.35 -4.93
CA ILE A 41 -20.35 15.86 -4.76
C ILE A 41 -20.29 14.62 -3.85
N GLN A 42 -21.07 14.62 -2.76
CA GLN A 42 -21.20 13.46 -1.87
C GLN A 42 -21.79 12.24 -2.60
N SER A 43 -22.74 12.43 -3.51
CA SER A 43 -23.30 11.33 -4.31
C SER A 43 -22.25 10.72 -5.25
N ILE A 44 -21.44 11.56 -5.91
CA ILE A 44 -20.32 11.11 -6.75
C ILE A 44 -19.30 10.35 -5.88
N PHE A 45 -19.06 10.81 -4.65
CA PHE A 45 -18.16 10.12 -3.71
C PHE A 45 -18.66 8.71 -3.37
N VAL A 46 -19.93 8.55 -2.99
CA VAL A 46 -20.48 7.24 -2.61
C VAL A 46 -20.49 6.28 -3.81
N VAL A 47 -20.88 6.76 -4.99
CA VAL A 47 -20.89 5.94 -6.21
C VAL A 47 -19.47 5.60 -6.66
N GLY A 48 -18.55 6.55 -6.64
CA GLY A 48 -17.16 6.36 -7.04
C GLY A 48 -16.41 5.42 -6.09
N LEU A 49 -16.62 5.52 -4.78
CA LEU A 49 -16.06 4.58 -3.82
C LEU A 49 -16.64 3.17 -3.98
N ARG A 50 -17.95 3.07 -4.27
CA ARG A 50 -18.57 1.78 -4.54
C ARG A 50 -17.97 1.12 -5.78
N LEU A 51 -17.80 1.88 -6.86
CA LEU A 51 -17.18 1.38 -8.08
C LEU A 51 -15.72 0.98 -7.85
N LEU A 52 -14.94 1.81 -7.15
CA LEU A 52 -13.57 1.49 -6.80
C LEU A 52 -13.48 0.23 -5.93
N GLY A 53 -14.37 0.09 -4.95
CA GLY A 53 -14.46 -1.12 -4.12
C GLY A 53 -14.83 -2.37 -4.93
N GLN A 54 -15.68 -2.22 -5.95
CA GLN A 54 -16.02 -3.31 -6.88
C GLN A 54 -14.84 -3.72 -7.75
N ARG A 55 -14.01 -2.76 -8.19
CA ARG A 55 -12.78 -3.06 -8.94
C ARG A 55 -11.73 -3.72 -8.05
N LEU A 56 -11.58 -3.25 -6.81
CA LEU A 56 -10.65 -3.84 -5.84
C LEU A 56 -11.06 -5.22 -5.31
N LEU A 57 -12.32 -5.66 -5.51
CA LEU A 57 -12.80 -6.97 -5.08
C LEU A 57 -12.22 -8.11 -5.92
N ASP A 58 -11.84 -7.85 -7.17
CA ASP A 58 -11.22 -8.83 -8.06
C ASP A 58 -9.85 -8.33 -8.55
N PRO A 59 -8.82 -8.30 -7.68
CA PRO A 59 -7.52 -7.71 -8.01
C PRO A 59 -6.70 -8.51 -9.04
N TYR A 60 -7.22 -9.65 -9.50
CA TYR A 60 -6.58 -10.56 -10.46
C TYR A 60 -7.42 -10.74 -11.73
N GLY A 61 -8.38 -9.85 -11.96
CA GLY A 61 -9.19 -9.85 -13.17
C GLY A 61 -8.40 -9.40 -14.41
N ASP A 62 -9.15 -8.94 -15.40
CA ASP A 62 -8.64 -8.45 -16.69
C ASP A 62 -8.73 -6.92 -16.80
N ASP A 63 -8.94 -6.22 -15.67
CA ASP A 63 -9.01 -4.77 -15.66
C ASP A 63 -7.60 -4.15 -15.77
N LEU A 64 -7.53 -2.95 -16.37
CA LEU A 64 -6.28 -2.19 -16.48
C LEU A 64 -5.64 -1.85 -15.12
N GLU A 65 -6.44 -1.85 -14.07
CA GLU A 65 -6.05 -1.51 -12.70
C GLU A 65 -5.58 -2.74 -11.90
N ASP A 66 -5.75 -3.95 -12.45
CA ASP A 66 -5.48 -5.21 -11.76
C ASP A 66 -3.98 -5.54 -11.70
N LEU A 67 -3.61 -6.34 -10.71
CA LEU A 67 -2.26 -6.88 -10.60
C LEU A 67 -2.06 -7.94 -11.67
N SER A 68 -1.22 -7.63 -12.67
CA SER A 68 -0.80 -8.63 -13.65
C SER A 68 0.11 -9.67 -12.99
N VAL A 69 -0.50 -10.73 -12.47
CA VAL A 69 0.19 -11.88 -11.87
C VAL A 69 1.16 -12.51 -12.88
N LEU A 70 0.76 -12.54 -14.15
CA LEU A 70 1.61 -13.09 -15.22
C LEU A 70 2.88 -12.26 -15.40
N HIS A 71 2.76 -10.92 -15.41
CA HIS A 71 3.93 -10.05 -15.47
C HIS A 71 4.83 -10.23 -14.25
N TYR A 72 4.25 -10.32 -13.04
CA TYR A 72 5.02 -10.57 -11.83
C TYR A 72 5.79 -11.90 -11.89
N ILE A 73 5.14 -12.99 -12.30
CA ILE A 73 5.79 -14.30 -12.44
C ILE A 73 6.91 -14.25 -13.48
N GLN A 74 6.68 -13.58 -14.62
CA GLN A 74 7.67 -13.47 -15.68
C GLN A 74 8.89 -12.65 -15.24
N GLU A 75 8.69 -11.54 -14.55
CA GLU A 75 9.77 -10.71 -14.00
C GLU A 75 10.55 -11.47 -12.91
N ALA A 76 9.85 -12.13 -11.98
CA ALA A 76 10.47 -12.95 -10.94
C ALA A 76 11.30 -14.09 -11.55
N TRP A 77 10.73 -14.81 -12.52
CA TRP A 77 11.43 -15.87 -13.23
C TRP A 77 12.67 -15.35 -13.96
N THR A 78 12.54 -14.25 -14.70
CA THR A 78 13.65 -13.63 -15.44
C THR A 78 14.75 -13.17 -14.49
N SER A 79 14.38 -12.55 -13.37
CA SER A 79 15.33 -12.12 -12.35
C SER A 79 16.06 -13.30 -11.71
N SER A 80 15.34 -14.37 -11.34
CA SER A 80 15.94 -15.59 -10.79
C SER A 80 16.86 -16.27 -11.80
N GLN A 81 16.43 -16.40 -13.05
CA GLN A 81 17.25 -16.97 -14.12
C GLN A 81 18.52 -16.14 -14.32
N ARG A 82 18.39 -14.80 -14.34
CA ARG A 82 19.53 -13.89 -14.45
C ARG A 82 20.53 -14.10 -13.31
N MET A 83 20.07 -14.18 -12.07
CA MET A 83 20.91 -14.46 -10.90
C MET A 83 21.57 -15.84 -10.93
N LEU A 84 20.89 -16.86 -11.46
CA LEU A 84 21.46 -18.20 -11.61
C LEU A 84 22.48 -18.25 -12.76
N SER A 85 22.27 -17.48 -13.81
CA SER A 85 23.15 -17.40 -14.98
C SER A 85 24.28 -16.38 -14.83
N THR A 86 24.33 -15.62 -13.73
CA THR A 86 25.43 -14.67 -13.54
C THR A 86 26.71 -15.43 -13.25
N GLU A 87 27.61 -15.44 -14.23
CA GLU A 87 29.01 -15.76 -14.02
C GLU A 87 29.71 -14.57 -13.35
N LEU A 88 30.67 -14.87 -12.48
CA LEU A 88 31.45 -13.84 -11.80
C LEU A 88 32.38 -13.18 -12.84
N PRO A 89 32.42 -11.84 -12.89
CA PRO A 89 33.19 -11.11 -13.92
C PRO A 89 34.70 -11.34 -13.83
N THR A 90 35.18 -11.92 -12.72
CA THR A 90 36.57 -12.33 -12.53
C THR A 90 36.61 -13.76 -12.01
N PRO A 91 37.58 -14.59 -12.45
CA PRO A 91 37.79 -15.91 -11.86
C PRO A 91 38.02 -15.76 -10.36
N LEU A 92 37.31 -16.56 -9.57
CA LEU A 92 37.40 -16.52 -8.12
C LEU A 92 38.80 -16.95 -7.68
N ASP A 93 39.49 -16.05 -6.97
CA ASP A 93 40.69 -16.41 -6.23
C ASP A 93 40.26 -17.16 -4.95
N PRO A 94 40.58 -18.47 -4.83
CA PRO A 94 40.14 -19.27 -3.68
C PRO A 94 40.68 -18.76 -2.35
N GLU A 95 41.87 -18.14 -2.34
CA GLU A 95 42.43 -17.57 -1.11
C GLU A 95 41.59 -16.41 -0.59
N THR A 96 41.15 -15.52 -1.47
CA THR A 96 40.36 -14.35 -1.11
C THR A 96 38.98 -14.76 -0.58
N GLU A 97 38.34 -15.78 -1.18
CA GLU A 97 37.06 -16.32 -0.72
C GLU A 97 37.18 -16.96 0.68
N ILE A 98 38.22 -17.76 0.92
CA ILE A 98 38.48 -18.38 2.23
C ILE A 98 38.71 -17.30 3.30
N ARG A 99 39.47 -16.24 2.99
CA ARG A 99 39.67 -15.11 3.90
C ARG A 99 38.36 -14.37 4.20
N MET A 100 37.52 -14.14 3.19
CA MET A 100 36.21 -13.52 3.37
C MET A 100 35.27 -14.39 4.21
N ALA A 101 35.26 -15.71 3.99
CA ALA A 101 34.45 -16.65 4.78
C ALA A 101 34.88 -16.66 6.26
N GLN A 102 36.18 -16.64 6.53
CA GLN A 102 36.73 -16.57 7.90
C GLN A 102 36.43 -15.23 8.58
N GLN A 103 36.38 -14.14 7.81
CA GLN A 103 36.03 -12.80 8.32
C GLN A 103 34.52 -12.55 8.36
N SER A 104 33.71 -13.42 7.75
CA SER A 104 32.27 -13.25 7.70
C SER A 104 31.67 -13.36 9.11
N LYS A 105 31.08 -12.26 9.58
CA LYS A 105 30.36 -12.24 10.84
C LYS A 105 29.04 -12.97 10.62
N SER A 106 28.75 -13.96 11.45
CA SER A 106 27.45 -14.66 11.43
C SER A 106 26.33 -13.62 11.41
N LEU A 107 25.49 -13.66 10.37
CA LEU A 107 24.36 -12.74 10.17
C LEU A 107 23.21 -12.96 11.18
N GLY A 108 23.48 -13.70 12.27
CA GLY A 108 22.48 -14.15 13.22
C GLY A 108 21.77 -15.42 12.75
N LEU A 109 21.06 -16.06 13.68
CA LEU A 109 20.13 -17.13 13.33
C LEU A 109 18.99 -16.53 12.49
N PRO A 110 18.48 -17.25 11.47
CA PRO A 110 17.24 -16.85 10.80
C PRO A 110 16.15 -16.59 11.84
N TRP A 111 15.30 -15.60 11.55
CA TRP A 111 14.39 -14.86 12.44
C TRP A 111 13.52 -15.65 13.44
N ASP A 112 13.58 -16.97 13.55
CA ASP A 112 12.61 -17.74 14.34
C ASP A 112 13.16 -18.95 15.13
N ALA A 113 14.33 -18.82 15.75
CA ALA A 113 14.81 -19.84 16.71
C ALA A 113 14.50 -19.48 18.19
N THR A 114 14.26 -18.21 18.50
CA THR A 114 14.09 -17.72 19.87
C THR A 114 12.63 -17.64 20.32
N LEU A 115 11.65 -17.53 19.42
CA LEU A 115 10.24 -17.51 19.79
C LEU A 115 9.71 -18.89 20.21
N ARG A 116 10.26 -19.97 19.64
CA ARG A 116 9.85 -21.34 19.97
C ARG A 116 10.21 -21.77 21.41
N LYS A 117 11.22 -21.15 22.05
CA LYS A 117 11.59 -21.43 23.45
C LYS A 117 10.69 -20.74 24.48
N ARG A 118 9.91 -19.71 24.10
CA ARG A 118 9.01 -19.01 25.02
C ARG A 118 7.69 -19.73 25.24
N THR A 119 7.15 -20.40 24.21
CA THR A 119 5.87 -21.11 24.32
C THR A 119 5.96 -22.41 25.12
N THR A 120 7.11 -23.10 25.12
CA THR A 120 7.26 -24.34 25.92
C THR A 120 7.43 -24.08 27.41
N LYS A 121 8.09 -22.97 27.81
CA LYS A 121 8.23 -22.62 29.23
C LYS A 121 6.94 -22.10 29.86
N ALA A 122 6.07 -21.42 29.09
CA ALA A 122 4.77 -20.98 29.60
C ALA A 122 3.86 -22.16 29.97
N ASN A 123 3.91 -23.26 29.22
CA ASN A 123 3.07 -24.44 29.46
C ASN A 123 3.59 -25.38 30.56
N ALA A 124 4.83 -25.20 31.03
CA ALA A 124 5.41 -26.01 32.11
C ALA A 124 5.19 -25.40 33.52
N THR A 125 4.60 -24.20 33.60
CA THR A 125 4.27 -23.51 34.86
C THR A 125 2.79 -23.60 35.26
N PHE A 126 1.97 -24.34 34.51
CA PHE A 126 0.54 -24.54 34.75
C PHE A 126 0.12 -26.00 34.89
N ALA A 127 1.06 -26.90 35.22
CA ALA A 127 0.78 -28.30 35.57
C ALA A 127 1.28 -28.60 36.98
#